data_AF-A0A2V9UH82-F1
#
_entry.id   AF-A0A2V9UH82-F1
#
_cell.length_a   1.000
_cell.length_b   1.000
_cell.length_c   1.000
_cell.angle_alpha   90.00
_cell.angle_beta   90.00
_cell.angle_gamma   90.00
#
_symmetry.space_group_name_H-M   'P 1'
#
loop_
_entity.id
_entity.type
_entity.pdbx_description
1 polymer ?
#
loop_
_entity_poly.entity_id
_entity_poly.type
_entity_poly.pdbx_seq_one_letter_code
_entity_poly.pdbx_strand_id
1 'polypeptide(L)'
;MGSKGFEEVTNGIKNVLQMLFLGLVLVALFSQHVQMWMGSKVALLARSGVESIKIGELELKLRQAEQAIKTLANNPQVTPPTTAPKQEGPKDQTPPPSLSPALQLINEPGSFWVYVGQFQNGRFIRSPNFNVTQIPKADDELAATADTYKRDALPVPQGQDWRLGQIVGVVKEGQHVKVRKVEVIEGGNVWAQAVIPKQ
;
A
#
# COMPACT_ATOMS: atom_id res chain seq x y z
N MET A 1 57.75 41.03 38.73
CA MET A 1 57.13 40.46 37.51
C MET A 1 56.98 38.96 37.74
N GLY A 2 55.77 38.37 37.66
CA GLY A 2 55.70 36.90 37.66
C GLY A 2 54.45 36.14 38.11
N SER A 3 53.28 36.74 38.40
CA SER A 3 52.09 35.95 38.77
C SER A 3 50.91 36.02 37.80
N LYS A 4 50.64 37.18 37.18
CA LYS A 4 49.47 37.35 36.31
C LYS A 4 49.49 36.50 35.04
N GLY A 5 50.66 36.27 34.44
CA GLY A 5 50.79 35.45 33.23
C GLY A 5 50.57 33.95 33.46
N PHE A 6 50.75 33.45 34.68
CA PHE A 6 50.63 32.01 34.96
C PHE A 6 49.17 31.58 35.15
N GLU A 7 48.34 32.42 35.78
CA GLU A 7 46.90 32.17 35.95
C GLU A 7 46.12 32.25 34.64
N GLU A 8 46.51 33.14 33.73
CA GLU A 8 45.86 33.27 32.41
C GLU A 8 46.13 32.04 31.52
N VAL A 9 47.36 31.52 31.55
CA VAL A 9 47.75 30.30 30.82
C VAL A 9 47.08 29.06 31.40
N THR A 10 46.99 28.94 32.73
CA THR A 10 46.34 27.78 33.37
C THR A 10 44.82 27.74 33.13
N ASN A 11 44.15 28.89 33.11
CA ASN A 11 42.73 28.97 32.76
C ASN A 11 42.48 28.66 31.27
N GLY A 12 43.37 29.10 30.38
CA GLY A 12 43.31 28.74 28.96
C GLY A 12 43.42 27.22 28.71
N ILE A 13 44.36 26.57 29.38
CA ILE A 13 44.55 25.11 29.28
C ILE A 13 43.32 24.35 29.79
N LYS A 14 42.72 24.79 30.91
CA LYS A 14 41.52 24.17 31.48
C LYS A 14 40.32 24.23 30.53
N ASN A 15 40.10 25.38 29.89
CA ASN A 15 39.00 25.55 28.93
C ASN A 15 39.19 24.70 27.66
N VAL A 16 40.43 24.56 27.17
CA VAL A 16 40.74 23.70 26.02
C VAL A 16 40.54 22.22 26.36
N LEU A 17 40.99 21.77 27.54
CA LEU A 17 40.76 20.40 28.01
C LEU A 17 39.27 20.09 28.17
N GLN A 18 38.49 21.03 28.69
CA GLN A 18 37.05 20.86 28.89
C GLN A 18 36.29 20.76 27.56
N MET A 19 36.68 21.56 26.56
CA MET A 19 36.11 21.48 25.20
C MET A 19 36.48 20.17 24.50
N LEU A 20 37.71 19.67 24.67
CA LEU A 20 38.14 18.37 24.14
C LEU A 20 37.37 17.21 24.79
N PHE A 21 37.15 17.25 26.11
CA PHE A 21 36.35 16.25 26.81
C PHE A 21 34.89 16.25 26.33
N LEU A 22 34.29 17.43 26.14
CA LEU A 22 32.92 17.54 25.64
C LEU A 22 32.79 17.00 24.20
N GLY A 23 33.78 17.28 23.34
CA GLY A 23 33.86 16.72 21.99
C GLY A 23 33.98 15.19 21.99
N LEU A 24 34.83 14.63 22.85
CA LEU A 24 34.99 13.18 22.98
C LEU A 24 33.72 12.47 23.48
N VAL A 25 33.02 13.06 24.45
CA VAL A 25 31.74 12.53 24.95
C VAL A 25 30.68 12.55 23.85
N LEU A 26 30.60 13.62 23.06
CA LEU A 26 29.65 13.71 21.94
C LEU A 26 29.97 12.68 20.84
N VAL A 27 31.24 12.47 20.49
CA VAL A 27 31.65 11.44 19.52
C VAL A 27 31.33 10.03 20.03
N ALA A 28 31.54 9.76 21.32
CA ALA A 28 31.22 8.46 21.92
C ALA A 28 29.71 8.18 21.93
N LEU A 29 28.88 9.17 22.28
CA LEU A 29 27.43 9.05 22.24
C LEU A 29 26.90 8.86 20.82
N PHE A 30 27.49 9.57 19.83
CA PHE A 30 27.14 9.39 18.42
C PHE A 30 27.55 7.99 17.91
N SER A 31 28.71 7.48 18.33
CA SER A 31 29.18 6.14 17.96
C SER A 31 28.27 5.02 18.50
N GLN A 32 27.81 5.11 19.76
CA GLN A 32 26.90 4.10 20.33
C GLN A 32 25.53 4.11 19.64
N HIS A 33 25.02 5.29 19.28
CA HIS A 33 23.73 5.40 18.59
C HIS A 33 23.79 4.89 17.15
N VAL A 34 24.88 5.18 16.43
CA VAL A 34 25.11 4.68 15.06
C VAL A 34 25.30 3.16 15.03
N GLN A 35 25.96 2.57 16.04
CA GLN A 35 26.12 1.12 16.14
C GLN A 35 24.81 0.39 16.39
N MET A 36 23.90 0.93 17.22
CA MET A 36 22.56 0.36 17.41
C MET A 36 21.69 0.45 16.15
N TRP A 37 21.81 1.55 15.40
CA TRP A 37 21.07 1.74 14.15
C TRP A 37 21.56 0.83 13.01
N MET A 38 22.88 0.63 12.88
CA MET A 38 23.44 -0.27 11.85
C MET A 38 23.31 -1.76 12.19
N GLY A 39 23.48 -2.16 13.46
CA GLY A 39 23.37 -3.57 13.87
C GLY A 39 21.99 -4.18 13.60
N SER A 40 20.93 -3.38 13.76
CA SER A 40 19.55 -3.81 13.51
C SER A 40 19.25 -4.07 12.03
N LYS A 41 19.99 -3.45 11.10
CA LYS A 41 19.79 -3.66 9.65
C LYS A 41 20.57 -4.85 9.10
N VAL A 42 21.76 -5.14 9.63
CA VAL A 42 22.57 -6.27 9.18
C VAL A 42 21.99 -7.61 9.66
N ALA A 43 21.41 -7.66 10.87
CA ALA A 43 20.70 -8.85 11.35
C ALA A 43 19.43 -9.18 10.53
N LEU A 44 18.85 -8.19 9.85
CA LEU A 44 17.68 -8.36 8.99
C LEU A 44 18.06 -8.91 7.60
N LEU A 45 19.28 -8.64 7.12
CA LEU A 45 19.82 -9.17 5.86
C LEU A 45 20.38 -10.59 5.97
N ALA A 46 20.86 -11.02 7.14
CA ALA A 46 21.33 -12.40 7.34
C ALA A 46 20.17 -13.43 7.48
N ARG A 47 18.93 -12.96 7.71
CA ARG A 47 17.73 -13.82 7.76
C ARG A 47 17.01 -13.94 6.42
N SER A 48 17.35 -13.14 5.41
CA SER A 48 16.90 -13.36 4.03
C SER A 48 17.78 -14.43 3.37
N GLY A 49 17.65 -15.67 3.84
CA GLY A 49 18.07 -16.86 3.12
C GLY A 49 17.26 -16.98 1.83
N VAL A 50 17.67 -16.23 0.83
CA VAL A 50 17.28 -16.37 -0.56
C VAL A 50 18.16 -17.48 -1.13
N GLU A 51 17.58 -18.63 -1.49
CA GLU A 51 17.95 -19.31 -2.75
C GLU A 51 17.12 -20.56 -3.14
N SER A 52 16.23 -21.14 -2.31
CA SER A 52 15.66 -22.46 -2.67
C SER A 52 14.20 -22.50 -3.16
N ILE A 53 13.42 -21.41 -3.12
CA ILE A 53 11.95 -21.47 -3.36
C ILE A 53 11.50 -20.82 -4.69
N LYS A 54 12.41 -20.53 -5.62
CA LYS A 54 12.02 -19.95 -6.93
C LYS A 54 12.08 -20.92 -8.13
N ILE A 55 12.59 -22.14 -7.95
CA ILE A 55 12.72 -23.11 -9.07
C ILE A 55 11.41 -23.88 -9.29
N GLY A 56 10.67 -24.23 -8.23
CA GLY A 56 9.43 -25.02 -8.36
C GLY A 56 8.25 -24.29 -8.99
N GLU A 57 8.11 -22.97 -8.77
CA GLU A 57 6.98 -22.20 -9.31
C GLU A 57 7.13 -21.91 -10.82
N LEU A 58 8.37 -21.81 -11.31
CA LEU A 58 8.65 -21.60 -12.73
C LEU A 58 8.40 -22.87 -13.56
N GLU A 59 8.75 -24.06 -13.04
CA GLU A 59 8.43 -25.33 -13.71
C GLU A 59 6.91 -25.58 -13.79
N LEU A 60 6.16 -25.16 -12.77
CA LEU A 60 4.71 -25.32 -12.74
C LEU A 60 4.02 -24.48 -13.83
N LYS A 61 4.48 -23.23 -14.03
CA LYS A 61 3.95 -22.33 -15.06
C LYS A 61 4.31 -22.81 -16.47
N LEU A 62 5.49 -23.40 -16.65
CA LEU A 62 5.93 -23.92 -17.95
C LEU A 62 5.11 -25.14 -18.39
N ARG A 63 4.81 -26.07 -17.46
CA ARG A 63 3.92 -27.21 -17.73
C ARG A 63 2.48 -26.80 -18.03
N GLN A 64 1.95 -25.79 -17.35
CA GLN A 64 0.60 -25.27 -17.63
C GLN A 64 0.50 -24.62 -19.02
N ALA A 65 1.54 -23.90 -19.45
CA ALA A 65 1.60 -23.32 -20.78
C ALA A 65 1.65 -24.40 -21.89
N GLU A 66 2.43 -25.46 -21.70
CA GLU A 66 2.49 -26.58 -22.67
C GLU A 66 1.17 -27.34 -22.78
N GLN A 67 0.46 -27.54 -21.67
CA GLN A 67 -0.86 -28.19 -21.67
C GLN A 67 -1.93 -27.35 -22.39
N ALA A 68 -1.89 -26.03 -22.25
CA ALA A 68 -2.81 -25.12 -22.93
C ALA A 68 -2.63 -25.11 -24.46
N ILE A 69 -1.40 -25.23 -24.95
CA ILE A 69 -1.13 -25.31 -26.39
C ILE A 69 -1.64 -26.64 -26.97
N LYS A 70 -1.54 -27.74 -26.20
CA LYS A 70 -2.00 -29.07 -26.64
C LYS A 70 -3.52 -29.18 -26.74
N THR A 71 -4.28 -28.43 -25.93
CA THR A 71 -5.75 -28.36 -26.04
C THR A 71 -6.25 -27.50 -27.20
N LEU A 72 -5.48 -26.50 -27.64
CA LEU A 72 -5.82 -25.67 -28.81
C LEU A 72 -5.56 -26.37 -30.16
N ALA A 73 -4.66 -27.36 -30.20
CA ALA A 73 -4.36 -28.11 -31.43
C ALA A 73 -5.36 -29.22 -31.77
N ASN A 74 -6.23 -29.62 -30.84
CA ASN A 74 -7.08 -30.82 -30.97
C ASN A 74 -8.57 -30.55 -31.23
N ASN A 75 -9.00 -29.30 -31.46
CA ASN A 75 -10.42 -29.04 -31.70
C ASN A 75 -10.69 -28.04 -32.82
N PRO A 76 -10.76 -28.49 -34.08
CA PRO A 76 -11.34 -27.71 -35.16
C PRO A 76 -12.80 -28.17 -35.35
N GLN A 77 -13.80 -27.32 -35.05
CA GLN A 77 -14.91 -27.07 -35.98
C GLN A 77 -15.96 -26.07 -35.48
N VAL A 78 -16.45 -25.32 -36.47
CA VAL A 78 -17.47 -24.28 -36.50
C VAL A 78 -18.79 -24.92 -36.96
N THR A 79 -19.95 -24.55 -36.39
CA THR A 79 -21.20 -24.05 -37.09
C THR A 79 -22.47 -24.04 -36.19
N PRO A 80 -23.39 -23.06 -36.33
CA PRO A 80 -24.80 -23.08 -35.84
C PRO A 80 -25.79 -23.38 -37.00
N PRO A 81 -27.15 -23.31 -36.89
CA PRO A 81 -28.14 -23.35 -35.78
C PRO A 81 -29.22 -24.47 -35.98
N THR A 82 -30.25 -24.58 -35.10
CA THR A 82 -31.70 -24.90 -35.42
C THR A 82 -32.49 -25.54 -34.24
N THR A 83 -33.55 -24.81 -33.81
CA THR A 83 -34.82 -25.13 -33.10
C THR A 83 -34.97 -26.15 -31.95
N ALA A 84 -35.75 -25.71 -30.94
CA ALA A 84 -36.19 -26.38 -29.72
C ALA A 84 -37.16 -27.58 -29.91
N PRO A 85 -37.42 -28.37 -28.84
CA PRO A 85 -38.71 -28.23 -28.15
C PRO A 85 -38.67 -28.28 -26.61
N LYS A 86 -39.69 -27.62 -26.06
CA LYS A 86 -40.25 -27.54 -24.68
C LYS A 86 -40.07 -28.78 -23.78
N GLN A 87 -39.66 -28.55 -22.52
CA GLN A 87 -40.12 -29.36 -21.38
C GLN A 87 -40.15 -28.53 -20.08
N GLU A 88 -41.33 -28.47 -19.46
CA GLU A 88 -41.63 -27.82 -18.17
C GLU A 88 -41.17 -28.69 -16.97
N GLY A 89 -40.91 -28.04 -15.82
CA GLY A 89 -40.15 -28.53 -14.64
C GLY A 89 -40.75 -29.66 -13.80
N PRO A 90 -40.10 -30.00 -12.65
CA PRO A 90 -40.33 -29.22 -11.43
C PRO A 90 -39.08 -28.88 -10.57
N LYS A 91 -39.33 -27.89 -9.71
CA LYS A 91 -38.52 -27.08 -8.78
C LYS A 91 -37.48 -27.76 -7.86
N ASP A 92 -36.59 -26.85 -7.42
CA ASP A 92 -35.92 -26.76 -6.13
C ASP A 92 -34.74 -27.69 -5.84
N GLN A 93 -33.55 -27.15 -6.11
CA GLN A 93 -32.53 -26.99 -5.07
C GLN A 93 -31.60 -25.85 -5.46
N THR A 94 -31.88 -24.65 -4.96
CA THR A 94 -30.88 -23.58 -4.89
C THR A 94 -29.82 -24.05 -3.89
N PRO A 95 -28.54 -24.19 -4.26
CA PRO A 95 -27.51 -24.43 -3.25
C PRO A 95 -27.52 -23.28 -2.24
N PRO A 96 -27.40 -23.55 -0.94
CA PRO A 96 -27.42 -22.51 0.08
C PRO A 96 -26.29 -21.50 -0.21
N PRO A 97 -26.53 -20.18 -0.14
CA PRO A 97 -25.46 -19.21 -0.21
C PRO A 97 -24.66 -19.28 1.09
N SER A 98 -23.72 -20.21 1.18
CA SER A 98 -22.65 -20.14 2.18
C SER A 98 -21.59 -19.18 1.64
N LEU A 99 -21.95 -17.91 1.59
CA LEU A 99 -20.99 -16.82 1.56
C LEU A 99 -21.11 -16.16 2.92
N SER A 100 -20.11 -16.42 3.76
CA SER A 100 -19.83 -15.65 4.96
C SER A 100 -20.10 -14.16 4.67
N PRO A 101 -20.84 -13.42 5.52
CA PRO A 101 -21.07 -11.99 5.35
C PRO A 101 -19.76 -11.17 5.20
N ALA A 102 -18.62 -11.77 5.55
CA ALA A 102 -17.28 -11.22 5.44
C ALA A 102 -16.68 -11.20 4.01
N LEU A 103 -17.30 -11.81 2.99
CA LEU A 103 -16.76 -11.84 1.62
C LEU A 103 -17.59 -11.08 0.58
N GLN A 104 -18.71 -10.48 0.96
CA GLN A 104 -19.47 -9.59 0.10
C GLN A 104 -19.09 -8.14 0.38
N LEU A 105 -17.82 -7.79 0.12
CA LEU A 105 -17.52 -6.41 -0.26
C LEU A 105 -18.08 -6.25 -1.68
N ILE A 106 -19.40 -6.03 -1.77
CA ILE A 106 -20.08 -5.82 -3.04
C ILE A 106 -19.54 -4.52 -3.60
N ASN A 107 -18.54 -4.61 -4.48
CA ASN A 107 -18.16 -3.48 -5.31
C ASN A 107 -19.39 -3.15 -6.15
N GLU A 108 -20.05 -2.02 -5.85
CA GLU A 108 -21.15 -1.52 -6.68
C GLU A 108 -20.66 -1.40 -8.14
N PRO A 109 -21.47 -1.75 -9.15
CA PRO A 109 -21.10 -1.56 -10.54
C PRO A 109 -20.67 -0.11 -10.80
N GLY A 110 -19.46 0.08 -11.31
CA GLY A 110 -18.89 1.41 -11.57
C GLY A 110 -18.23 2.08 -10.36
N SER A 111 -18.15 1.41 -9.21
CA SER A 111 -17.33 1.88 -8.08
C SER A 111 -15.84 1.58 -8.28
N PHE A 112 -15.00 2.42 -7.70
CA PHE A 112 -13.54 2.28 -7.72
C PHE A 112 -12.94 2.86 -6.44
N TRP A 113 -11.74 2.41 -6.09
CA TRP A 113 -10.97 2.90 -4.95
C TRP A 113 -10.03 4.03 -5.38
N VAL A 114 -9.98 5.09 -4.58
CA VAL A 114 -9.05 6.21 -4.75
C VAL A 114 -8.31 6.47 -3.45
N TYR A 115 -7.04 6.85 -3.59
CA TYR A 115 -6.26 7.31 -2.45
C TYR A 115 -6.60 8.77 -2.15
N VAL A 116 -7.02 9.04 -0.91
CA VAL A 116 -7.39 10.38 -0.45
C VAL A 116 -6.16 11.11 0.09
N GLY A 117 -5.41 10.47 0.98
CA GLY A 117 -4.24 11.07 1.63
C GLY A 117 -3.90 10.36 2.94
N GLN A 118 -2.81 10.79 3.58
CA GLN A 118 -2.38 10.24 4.86
C GLN A 118 -2.84 11.14 6.00
N PHE A 119 -3.71 10.62 6.89
CA PHE A 119 -4.29 11.34 8.01
C PHE A 119 -3.66 10.88 9.34
N GLN A 120 -2.96 11.79 10.02
CA GLN A 120 -2.32 11.53 11.30
C GLN A 120 -2.44 12.75 12.21
N ASN A 121 -2.56 12.52 13.52
CA ASN A 121 -2.64 13.59 14.53
C ASN A 121 -3.73 14.64 14.22
N GLY A 122 -4.90 14.18 13.74
CA GLY A 122 -6.06 15.03 13.46
C GLY A 122 -5.99 15.84 12.16
N ARG A 123 -5.00 15.61 11.28
CA ARG A 123 -4.88 16.31 9.99
C ARG A 123 -4.26 15.44 8.90
N PHE A 124 -4.43 15.85 7.64
CA PHE A 124 -3.64 15.28 6.55
C PHE A 124 -2.20 15.80 6.61
N ILE A 125 -1.21 14.91 6.50
CA ILE A 125 0.22 15.26 6.60
C ILE A 125 0.69 16.06 5.38
N ARG A 126 0.07 15.80 4.23
CA ARG A 126 0.25 16.52 2.96
C ARG A 126 -1.11 16.93 2.43
N SER A 127 -1.14 17.85 1.47
CA SER A 127 -2.38 18.17 0.75
C SER A 127 -3.01 16.88 0.20
N PRO A 128 -4.25 16.54 0.59
CA PRO A 128 -4.94 15.37 0.07
C PRO A 128 -5.29 15.55 -1.42
N ASN A 129 -5.53 14.44 -2.10
CA ASN A 129 -5.92 14.40 -3.52
C ASN A 129 -7.35 14.89 -3.79
N PHE A 130 -8.07 15.26 -2.72
CA PHE A 130 -9.44 15.76 -2.76
C PHE A 130 -9.58 16.98 -1.85
N ASN A 131 -10.61 17.79 -2.07
CA ASN A 131 -10.93 19.00 -1.30
C ASN A 131 -11.48 18.69 0.12
N VAL A 132 -10.71 17.97 0.93
CA VAL A 132 -11.10 17.53 2.27
C VAL A 132 -10.11 17.98 3.34
N THR A 133 -10.61 18.31 4.53
CA THR A 133 -9.80 18.65 5.70
C THR A 133 -9.82 17.57 6.78
N GLN A 134 -10.79 16.67 6.71
CA GLN A 134 -10.99 15.54 7.62
C GLN A 134 -11.18 14.24 6.82
N ILE A 135 -11.17 13.11 7.51
CA ILE A 135 -11.51 11.82 6.89
C ILE A 135 -12.95 11.93 6.36
N PRO A 136 -13.17 11.70 5.05
CA PRO A 136 -14.51 11.78 4.48
C PRO A 136 -15.43 10.69 5.04
N LYS A 137 -16.74 10.89 4.90
CA LYS A 137 -17.78 9.94 5.28
C LYS A 137 -18.45 9.37 4.04
N ALA A 138 -19.19 8.28 4.23
CA ALA A 138 -20.07 7.79 3.17
C ALA A 138 -21.06 8.89 2.76
N ASP A 139 -21.39 8.90 1.47
CA ASP A 139 -22.22 9.88 0.77
C ASP A 139 -21.66 11.30 0.64
N ASP A 140 -20.48 11.61 1.18
CA ASP A 140 -19.79 12.87 0.89
C ASP A 140 -19.46 13.00 -0.60
N GLU A 141 -19.52 14.22 -1.11
CA GLU A 141 -19.08 14.55 -2.47
C GLU A 141 -17.71 15.25 -2.40
N LEU A 142 -16.75 14.69 -3.14
CA LEU A 142 -15.36 15.14 -3.14
C LEU A 142 -14.98 15.61 -4.54
N ALA A 143 -14.33 16.77 -4.62
CA ALA A 143 -13.69 17.26 -5.83
C ALA A 143 -12.19 16.96 -5.78
N ALA A 144 -11.66 16.33 -6.82
CA ALA A 144 -10.24 16.03 -6.91
C ALA A 144 -9.41 17.33 -7.03
N THR A 145 -8.36 17.46 -6.23
CA THR A 145 -7.42 18.60 -6.25
C THR A 145 -6.20 18.34 -7.13
N ALA A 146 -6.03 17.08 -7.57
CA ALA A 146 -5.01 16.63 -8.49
C ALA A 146 -5.49 15.35 -9.20
N ASP A 147 -4.84 15.00 -10.31
CA ASP A 147 -5.05 13.71 -10.97
C ASP A 147 -4.76 12.55 -10.00
N THR A 148 -5.73 11.64 -9.82
CA THR A 148 -5.59 10.47 -8.94
C THR A 148 -6.05 9.19 -9.61
N TYR A 149 -5.35 8.08 -9.35
CA TYR A 149 -5.62 6.80 -9.99
C TYR A 149 -6.85 6.11 -9.38
N LYS A 150 -7.74 5.65 -10.26
CA LYS A 150 -8.82 4.73 -9.92
C LYS A 150 -8.25 3.33 -9.80
N ARG A 151 -8.57 2.62 -8.73
CA ARG A 151 -8.19 1.23 -8.51
C ARG A 151 -9.42 0.34 -8.39
N ASP A 152 -9.32 -0.89 -8.88
CA ASP A 152 -10.38 -1.90 -8.76
C ASP A 152 -10.55 -2.43 -7.33
N ALA A 153 -9.49 -2.37 -6.52
CA ALA A 153 -9.45 -2.93 -5.18
C ALA A 153 -8.71 -2.02 -4.18
N LEU A 154 -9.15 -2.10 -2.92
CA LEU A 154 -8.43 -1.56 -1.76
C LEU A 154 -7.05 -2.25 -1.65
N PRO A 155 -5.98 -1.53 -1.26
CA PRO A 155 -4.71 -2.16 -0.97
C PRO A 155 -4.81 -3.28 0.08
N VAL A 156 -4.10 -4.37 -0.15
CA VAL A 156 -4.04 -5.52 0.76
C VAL A 156 -2.57 -5.77 1.13
N PRO A 157 -2.25 -6.04 2.41
CA PRO A 157 -0.89 -6.38 2.80
C PRO A 157 -0.46 -7.70 2.13
N GLN A 158 0.76 -7.71 1.62
CA GLN A 158 1.41 -8.87 1.00
C GLN A 158 2.83 -9.00 1.58
N GLY A 159 2.92 -9.58 2.77
CA GLY A 159 4.19 -9.67 3.52
C GLY A 159 4.56 -8.31 4.09
N GLN A 160 5.74 -7.79 3.71
CA GLN A 160 6.19 -6.44 4.11
C GLN A 160 5.73 -5.35 3.13
N ASP A 161 5.19 -5.74 1.97
CA ASP A 161 4.76 -4.83 0.92
C ASP A 161 3.23 -4.74 0.87
N TRP A 162 2.72 -3.70 0.20
CA TRP A 162 1.30 -3.54 -0.08
C TRP A 162 1.01 -3.89 -1.53
N ARG A 163 0.09 -4.83 -1.75
CA ARG A 163 -0.45 -5.08 -3.08
C ARG A 163 -1.57 -4.10 -3.37
N LEU A 164 -1.30 -3.14 -4.25
CA LEU A 164 -2.30 -2.18 -4.73
C LEU A 164 -3.22 -2.84 -5.77
N GLY A 165 -4.49 -2.43 -5.82
CA GLY A 165 -5.39 -2.79 -6.91
C GLY A 165 -4.89 -2.32 -8.28
N GLN A 166 -5.36 -2.96 -9.35
CA GLN A 166 -5.05 -2.57 -10.72
C GLN A 166 -5.58 -1.16 -11.01
N ILE A 167 -4.81 -0.39 -11.78
CA ILE A 167 -5.26 0.93 -12.23
C ILE A 167 -6.28 0.73 -13.34
N VAL A 168 -7.53 1.15 -13.09
CA VAL A 168 -8.65 1.05 -14.04
C VAL A 168 -8.99 2.40 -14.68
N GLY A 169 -8.29 3.47 -14.28
CA GLY A 169 -8.44 4.79 -14.87
C GLY A 169 -7.89 5.89 -13.98
N VAL A 170 -8.31 7.13 -14.26
CA VAL A 170 -7.91 8.34 -13.54
C VAL A 170 -9.16 9.15 -13.22
N VAL A 171 -9.22 9.74 -12.02
CA VAL A 171 -10.09 10.86 -11.67
C VAL A 171 -9.27 12.13 -11.92
N LYS A 172 -9.75 12.98 -12.82
CA LYS A 172 -9.03 14.20 -13.22
C LYS A 172 -9.19 15.29 -12.17
N GLU A 173 -8.21 16.18 -12.08
CA GLU A 173 -8.33 17.40 -11.28
C GLU A 173 -9.65 18.14 -11.60
N GLY A 174 -10.34 18.60 -10.56
CA GLY A 174 -11.66 19.22 -10.64
C GLY A 174 -12.83 18.24 -10.83
N GLN A 175 -12.59 16.94 -11.09
CA GLN A 175 -13.67 15.96 -11.21
C GLN A 175 -14.26 15.62 -9.85
N HIS A 176 -15.60 15.53 -9.81
CA HIS A 176 -16.35 15.17 -8.62
C HIS A 176 -16.59 13.67 -8.53
N VAL A 177 -16.52 13.13 -7.31
CA VAL A 177 -16.84 11.74 -6.98
C VAL A 177 -17.72 11.71 -5.74
N LYS A 178 -18.62 10.73 -5.66
CA LYS A 178 -19.42 10.46 -4.46
C LYS A 178 -18.84 9.29 -3.69
N VAL A 179 -18.54 9.49 -2.41
CA VAL A 179 -17.97 8.47 -1.52
C VAL A 179 -19.05 7.46 -1.16
N ARG A 180 -18.70 6.18 -1.22
CA ARG A 180 -19.53 5.05 -0.77
C ARG A 180 -19.01 4.47 0.52
N LYS A 181 -17.70 4.28 0.59
CA LYS A 181 -17.03 3.66 1.71
C LYS A 181 -15.68 4.31 1.92
N VAL A 182 -15.23 4.39 3.16
CA VAL A 182 -13.90 4.88 3.51
C VAL A 182 -13.21 3.83 4.36
N GLU A 183 -11.94 3.58 4.05
CA GLU A 183 -11.08 2.66 4.76
C GLU A 183 -9.79 3.39 5.13
N VAL A 184 -9.39 3.24 6.39
CA VAL A 184 -8.12 3.76 6.90
C VAL A 184 -7.22 2.57 7.17
N ILE A 185 -6.19 2.41 6.35
CA ILE A 185 -5.23 1.31 6.48
C ILE A 185 -3.99 1.78 7.25
N GLU A 186 -3.05 0.85 7.46
CA GLU A 186 -1.83 1.08 8.24
C GLU A 186 -1.12 2.40 7.90
N GLY A 187 -0.58 3.06 8.91
CA GLY A 187 0.10 4.36 8.76
C GLY A 187 -0.86 5.53 8.53
N GLY A 188 -2.17 5.34 8.70
CA GLY A 188 -3.17 6.40 8.52
C GLY A 188 -3.47 6.71 7.05
N ASN A 189 -3.21 5.77 6.14
CA ASN A 189 -3.50 5.95 4.73
C ASN A 189 -5.01 5.82 4.47
N VAL A 190 -5.64 6.89 4.02
CA VAL A 190 -7.09 6.95 3.79
C VAL A 190 -7.40 6.64 2.34
N TRP A 191 -8.27 5.65 2.14
CA TRP A 191 -8.79 5.22 0.85
C TRP A 191 -10.31 5.36 0.84
N ALA A 192 -10.85 5.85 -0.27
CA ALA A 192 -12.29 5.97 -0.47
C ALA A 192 -12.71 5.10 -1.66
N GLN A 193 -13.72 4.28 -1.46
CA GLN A 193 -14.50 3.71 -2.55
C GLN A 193 -15.48 4.79 -3.01
N ALA A 194 -15.46 5.11 -4.29
CA ALA A 194 -16.24 6.19 -4.85
C ALA A 194 -16.87 5.80 -6.19
N VAL A 195 -17.88 6.56 -6.59
CA VAL A 195 -18.54 6.49 -7.89
C VAL A 195 -18.53 7.87 -8.54
N ILE A 196 -18.61 7.92 -9.88
CA ILE A 196 -18.85 9.17 -10.59
C ILE A 196 -20.37 9.44 -10.53
N PRO A 197 -20.82 10.57 -9.95
CA PRO A 197 -22.23 10.92 -9.94
C PRO A 197 -22.74 11.08 -11.39
N LYS A 198 -23.96 10.58 -11.65
CA LYS A 198 -24.62 10.83 -12.93
C LYS A 198 -24.96 12.32 -13.01
N GLN A 199 -24.56 12.97 -14.10
CA GLN A 199 -24.97 14.34 -14.42
C GLN A 199 -26.46 14.39 -14.78
#